data_AF-A0A090FG93-F1
#
_entry.id   AF-A0A090FG93-F1
#
_cell.length_a   1.000
_cell.length_b   1.000
_cell.length_c   1.000
_cell.angle_alpha   90.00
_cell.angle_beta   90.00
_cell.angle_gamma   90.00
#
_symmetry.space_group_name_H-M   'P 1'
#
loop_
_entity.id
_entity.type
_entity.pdbx_description
1 polymer ?
#
loop_
_entity_poly.entity_id
_entity_poly.type
_entity_poly.pdbx_seq_one_letter_code
_entity_poly.pdbx_strand_id
1 'polypeptide(L)'
;MRAFRLPTIGVFISGLLSACAFPVLASGGVATAQTLYQLCRQVKNDDTIRPYSHELYGGTVKAFKKLFPNANGTPAESELQTQANYRCMDGKVLACFVGANLPCAKMNAARDNPGANEFCKTNPNDDVVPAFATGHDAVYSYKCASGKAVVTGNSWALDKRGFAKELWTEVPPH
;
A
#
# COMPACT_ATOMS: atom_id res chain seq x y z
N MET A 1 -22.75 -88.62 -19.67
CA MET A 1 -22.80 -88.06 -18.29
C MET A 1 -23.23 -86.60 -18.38
N ARG A 2 -24.08 -86.17 -17.45
CA ARG A 2 -24.55 -84.81 -17.08
C ARG A 2 -23.57 -83.67 -17.45
N ALA A 3 -23.94 -82.41 -17.72
CA ALA A 3 -25.19 -81.66 -17.80
C ALA A 3 -24.84 -80.21 -18.28
N PHE A 4 -25.83 -79.50 -18.88
CA PHE A 4 -26.22 -78.07 -18.72
C PHE A 4 -25.12 -77.02 -18.35
N ARG A 5 -24.96 -75.83 -18.95
CA ARG A 5 -25.89 -74.86 -19.59
C ARG A 5 -25.17 -73.92 -20.59
N LEU A 6 -25.90 -73.58 -21.65
CA LEU A 6 -25.78 -72.42 -22.57
C LEU A 6 -26.17 -71.08 -21.88
N PRO A 7 -26.35 -69.95 -22.59
CA PRO A 7 -25.51 -69.19 -23.56
C PRO A 7 -25.37 -67.71 -23.04
N THR A 8 -24.90 -66.66 -23.72
CA THR A 8 -25.37 -66.04 -24.98
C THR A 8 -24.77 -64.63 -25.11
N ILE A 9 -24.67 -64.14 -26.36
CA ILE A 9 -24.81 -62.72 -26.80
C ILE A 9 -23.66 -61.80 -26.39
N GLY A 10 -22.79 -61.37 -27.32
CA GLY A 10 -23.12 -60.44 -28.42
C GLY A 10 -22.62 -59.04 -28.00
N VAL A 11 -22.22 -58.10 -28.84
CA VAL A 11 -22.49 -57.78 -30.24
C VAL A 11 -21.38 -56.78 -30.64
N PHE A 12 -20.84 -56.90 -31.85
CA PHE A 12 -20.07 -55.86 -32.54
C PHE A 12 -20.92 -54.59 -32.67
N ILE A 13 -20.38 -53.38 -32.45
CA ILE A 13 -20.75 -52.20 -33.26
C ILE A 13 -19.62 -51.16 -33.23
N SER A 14 -19.34 -50.74 -34.46
CA SER A 14 -18.43 -49.73 -34.99
C SER A 14 -18.32 -48.41 -34.21
N GLY A 15 -17.10 -47.93 -34.10
CA GLY A 15 -16.78 -46.58 -33.63
C GLY A 15 -17.22 -45.51 -34.64
N LEU A 16 -18.09 -44.62 -34.17
CA LEU A 16 -18.40 -43.33 -34.80
C LEU A 16 -17.63 -42.23 -34.06
N LEU A 17 -16.69 -41.59 -34.76
CA LEU A 17 -16.04 -40.36 -34.32
C LEU A 17 -17.09 -39.26 -34.16
N SER A 18 -17.32 -38.83 -32.92
CA SER A 18 -18.13 -37.65 -32.62
C SER A 18 -17.20 -36.49 -32.30
N ALA A 19 -17.02 -35.58 -33.26
CA ALA A 19 -16.33 -34.31 -33.06
C ALA A 19 -17.20 -33.37 -32.22
N CYS A 20 -16.96 -33.32 -30.91
CA CYS A 20 -17.56 -32.30 -30.05
C CYS A 20 -16.81 -30.98 -30.25
N ALA A 21 -17.35 -30.12 -31.10
CA ALA A 21 -17.00 -28.70 -31.11
C ALA A 21 -17.58 -28.06 -29.85
N PHE A 22 -16.73 -27.87 -28.83
CA PHE A 22 -17.09 -27.08 -27.66
C PHE A 22 -17.02 -25.59 -28.04
N PRO A 23 -18.13 -24.82 -27.95
CA PRO A 23 -18.03 -23.38 -28.03
C PRO A 23 -17.27 -22.90 -26.79
N VAL A 24 -16.05 -22.42 -26.99
CA VAL A 24 -15.33 -21.66 -25.96
C VAL A 24 -16.10 -20.35 -25.79
N LEU A 25 -17.03 -20.34 -24.83
CA LEU A 25 -17.56 -19.10 -24.26
C LEU A 25 -16.37 -18.42 -23.59
N ALA A 26 -15.72 -17.52 -24.34
CA ALA A 26 -14.79 -16.55 -23.80
C ALA A 26 -15.60 -15.69 -22.81
N SER A 27 -15.62 -16.14 -21.57
CA SER A 27 -16.04 -15.35 -20.43
C SER A 27 -14.93 -14.33 -20.19
N GLY A 28 -14.82 -13.35 -21.09
CA GLY A 28 -14.15 -12.10 -20.83
C GLY A 28 -14.95 -11.38 -19.76
N GLY A 29 -14.90 -11.90 -18.54
CA GLY A 29 -15.38 -11.21 -17.37
C GLY A 29 -14.57 -9.94 -17.30
N VAL A 30 -15.22 -8.82 -17.60
CA VAL A 30 -14.79 -7.50 -17.18
C VAL A 30 -14.57 -7.65 -15.67
N ALA A 31 -13.31 -7.82 -15.26
CA ALA A 31 -12.95 -7.78 -13.86
C ALA A 31 -13.40 -6.40 -13.40
N THR A 32 -14.52 -6.34 -12.69
CA THR A 32 -15.06 -5.10 -12.15
C THR A 32 -13.91 -4.44 -11.42
N ALA A 33 -13.48 -3.27 -11.90
CA ALA A 33 -12.44 -2.50 -11.23
C ALA A 33 -12.89 -2.33 -9.79
N GLN A 34 -12.28 -3.11 -8.90
CA GLN A 34 -12.71 -3.17 -7.53
C GLN A 34 -12.37 -1.81 -6.91
N THR A 35 -13.38 -1.14 -6.35
CA THR A 35 -13.13 0.16 -5.70
C THR A 35 -12.08 -0.03 -4.62
N LEU A 36 -11.23 0.97 -4.37
CA LEU A 36 -10.16 0.83 -3.37
C LEU A 36 -10.73 0.46 -1.98
N TYR A 37 -11.95 0.90 -1.65
CA TYR A 37 -12.66 0.46 -0.46
C TYR A 37 -12.93 -1.04 -0.40
N GLN A 38 -13.39 -1.64 -1.51
CA GLN A 38 -13.63 -3.08 -1.60
C GLN A 38 -12.30 -3.85 -1.48
N LEU A 39 -11.25 -3.37 -2.16
CA LEU A 39 -9.91 -3.95 -2.08
C LEU A 39 -9.40 -3.96 -0.63
N CYS A 40 -9.43 -2.80 0.05
CA CYS A 40 -8.94 -2.71 1.43
C CYS A 40 -9.72 -3.63 2.38
N ARG A 41 -11.04 -3.77 2.22
CA ARG A 41 -11.82 -4.71 3.02
C ARG A 41 -11.39 -6.17 2.87
N GLN A 42 -10.90 -6.56 1.68
CA GLN A 42 -10.43 -7.92 1.40
C GLN A 42 -9.02 -8.15 1.91
N VAL A 43 -8.06 -7.30 1.53
CA VAL A 43 -6.65 -7.49 1.88
C VAL A 43 -6.33 -7.12 3.33
N LYS A 44 -7.21 -6.34 3.96
CA LYS A 44 -7.06 -5.71 5.29
C LYS A 44 -5.89 -4.74 5.37
N ASN A 45 -4.67 -5.26 5.26
CA ASN A 45 -3.43 -4.51 5.35
C ASN A 45 -2.54 -4.84 4.16
N ASP A 46 -2.06 -3.82 3.46
CA ASP A 46 -0.95 -3.95 2.51
C ASP A 46 -0.03 -2.74 2.60
N ASP A 47 1.20 -2.92 2.09
CA ASP A 47 2.22 -1.87 2.06
C ASP A 47 2.23 -1.15 0.69
N THR A 48 1.26 -1.44 -0.17
CA THR A 48 1.23 -0.91 -1.54
C THR A 48 0.70 0.51 -1.52
N ILE A 49 1.56 1.46 -1.87
CA ILE A 49 1.16 2.85 -2.08
C ILE A 49 0.53 3.00 -3.45
N ARG A 50 -0.66 3.60 -3.48
CA ARG A 50 -1.47 3.76 -4.68
C ARG A 50 -1.68 5.23 -4.98
N PRO A 51 -1.74 5.61 -6.27
CA PRO A 51 -1.99 6.98 -6.66
C PRO A 51 -3.44 7.39 -6.37
N TYR A 52 -3.69 8.69 -6.47
CA TYR A 52 -5.01 9.28 -6.48
C TYR A 52 -5.92 8.75 -7.58
N SER A 53 -7.22 8.71 -7.27
CA SER A 53 -8.28 8.46 -8.23
C SER A 53 -9.50 9.34 -7.93
N HIS A 54 -10.21 9.76 -8.97
CA HIS A 54 -11.33 10.70 -8.86
C HIS A 54 -12.47 10.16 -7.98
N GLU A 55 -12.70 8.84 -7.94
CA GLU A 55 -13.76 8.24 -7.11
C GLU A 55 -13.51 8.45 -5.60
N LEU A 56 -12.29 8.83 -5.22
CA LEU A 56 -11.92 9.14 -3.84
C LEU A 56 -11.96 10.64 -3.54
N TYR A 57 -12.25 11.52 -4.50
CA TYR A 57 -12.13 12.98 -4.38
C TYR A 57 -12.74 13.51 -3.09
N GLY A 58 -14.03 13.26 -2.89
CA GLY A 58 -14.75 13.77 -1.72
C GLY A 58 -14.12 13.30 -0.40
N GLY A 59 -13.71 12.03 -0.34
CA GLY A 59 -13.16 11.42 0.88
C GLY A 59 -11.79 11.95 1.18
N THR A 60 -11.05 12.21 0.12
CA THR A 60 -9.70 12.77 0.15
C THR A 60 -9.73 14.21 0.63
N VAL A 61 -10.71 15.01 0.18
CA VAL A 61 -10.92 16.37 0.70
C VAL A 61 -11.22 16.37 2.20
N LYS A 62 -12.04 15.43 2.68
CA LYS A 62 -12.31 15.28 4.13
C LYS A 62 -11.06 14.87 4.89
N ALA A 63 -10.30 13.89 4.37
CA ALA A 63 -9.04 13.45 4.97
C ALA A 63 -8.00 14.59 5.03
N PHE A 64 -7.89 15.37 3.95
CA PHE A 64 -7.01 16.54 3.87
C PHE A 64 -7.35 17.58 4.95
N LYS A 65 -8.62 17.98 5.06
CA LYS A 65 -9.08 18.94 6.08
C LYS A 65 -8.83 18.45 7.51
N LYS A 66 -8.90 17.14 7.74
CA LYS A 66 -8.61 16.54 9.04
C LYS A 66 -7.11 16.58 9.38
N LEU A 67 -6.23 16.32 8.41
CA LEU A 67 -4.78 16.39 8.62
C LEU A 67 -4.25 17.82 8.68
N PHE A 68 -4.84 18.73 7.89
CA PHE A 68 -4.41 20.12 7.78
C PHE A 68 -5.56 21.08 8.11
N PRO A 69 -6.01 21.15 9.37
CA PRO A 69 -7.17 21.95 9.76
C PRO A 69 -6.99 23.46 9.54
N ASN A 70 -5.74 23.91 9.49
CA ASN A 70 -5.38 25.32 9.30
C ASN A 70 -5.03 25.66 7.84
N ALA A 71 -5.20 24.73 6.89
CA ALA A 71 -4.94 25.00 5.48
C ALA A 71 -5.98 25.97 4.91
N ASN A 72 -5.53 26.90 4.07
CA ASN A 72 -6.42 27.85 3.40
C ASN A 72 -7.17 27.16 2.25
N GLY A 73 -8.48 26.96 2.42
CA GLY A 73 -9.34 26.44 1.37
C GLY A 73 -9.33 24.92 1.22
N THR A 74 -9.93 24.44 0.13
CA THR A 74 -9.95 23.03 -0.25
C THR A 74 -8.92 22.84 -1.37
N PRO A 75 -8.06 21.80 -1.32
CA PRO A 75 -7.08 21.57 -2.37
C PRO A 75 -7.77 21.35 -3.71
N ALA A 76 -7.18 21.86 -4.78
CA ALA A 76 -7.64 21.58 -6.12
C ALA A 76 -7.45 20.09 -6.43
N GLU A 77 -8.31 19.52 -7.28
CA GLU A 77 -8.19 18.10 -7.64
C GLU A 77 -6.83 17.78 -8.30
N SER A 78 -6.29 18.70 -9.10
CA SER A 78 -4.94 18.56 -9.69
C SER A 78 -3.82 18.50 -8.64
N GLU A 79 -3.99 19.17 -7.50
CA GLU A 79 -3.06 19.07 -6.38
C GLU A 79 -3.17 17.69 -5.71
N LEU A 80 -4.41 17.21 -5.52
CA LEU A 80 -4.65 15.86 -4.98
C LEU A 80 -4.08 14.77 -5.88
N GLN A 81 -4.16 14.92 -7.21
CA GLN A 81 -3.58 13.98 -8.17
C GLN A 81 -2.07 13.79 -8.01
N THR A 82 -1.35 14.83 -7.57
CA THR A 82 0.11 14.82 -7.45
C THR A 82 0.58 14.54 -6.02
N GLN A 83 -0.24 14.85 -5.02
CA GLN A 83 0.17 14.79 -3.60
C GLN A 83 -0.47 13.62 -2.86
N ALA A 84 -1.71 13.23 -3.18
CA ALA A 84 -2.45 12.23 -2.43
C ALA A 84 -2.02 10.81 -2.81
N ASN A 85 -1.75 10.03 -1.77
CA ASN A 85 -1.31 8.63 -1.86
C ASN A 85 -2.15 7.79 -0.92
N TYR A 86 -2.45 6.56 -1.30
CA TYR A 86 -3.37 5.69 -0.58
C TYR A 86 -2.74 4.35 -0.22
N ARG A 87 -3.18 3.79 0.90
CA ARG A 87 -2.88 2.41 1.28
C ARG A 87 -4.04 1.78 2.03
N CYS A 88 -4.02 0.46 2.12
CA CYS A 88 -4.98 -0.29 2.91
C CYS A 88 -4.43 -0.58 4.30
N MET A 89 -5.21 -0.21 5.32
CA MET A 89 -4.88 -0.51 6.72
C MET A 89 -6.15 -0.83 7.49
N ASP A 90 -6.14 -1.97 8.18
CA ASP A 90 -7.25 -2.47 9.00
C ASP A 90 -8.61 -2.49 8.25
N GLY A 91 -8.58 -2.81 6.96
CA GLY A 91 -9.79 -2.87 6.14
C GLY A 91 -10.24 -1.53 5.59
N LYS A 92 -9.52 -0.44 5.92
CA LYS A 92 -9.86 0.94 5.58
C LYS A 92 -8.91 1.49 4.52
N VAL A 93 -9.40 2.47 3.78
CA VAL A 93 -8.59 3.30 2.89
C VAL A 93 -7.99 4.41 3.73
N LEU A 94 -6.66 4.53 3.76
CA LEU A 94 -5.97 5.67 4.35
C LEU A 94 -5.34 6.52 3.24
N ALA A 95 -5.37 7.83 3.40
CA ALA A 95 -4.68 8.79 2.55
C ALA A 95 -3.51 9.44 3.32
N CYS A 96 -2.44 9.73 2.59
CA CYS A 96 -1.32 10.56 2.97
C CYS A 96 -1.06 11.59 1.86
N PHE A 97 -0.54 12.76 2.21
CA PHE A 97 -0.26 13.85 1.28
C PHE A 97 1.23 14.16 1.28
N VAL A 98 1.88 14.00 0.13
CA VAL A 98 3.31 14.27 -0.04
C VAL A 98 3.56 15.78 0.07
N GLY A 99 4.59 16.14 0.83
CA GLY A 99 5.07 17.51 1.01
C GLY A 99 6.52 17.50 1.52
N ALA A 100 7.07 18.69 1.79
CA ALA A 100 8.49 18.86 2.10
C ALA A 100 9.03 17.97 3.24
N ASN A 101 8.21 17.63 4.23
CA ASN A 101 8.57 16.75 5.35
C ASN A 101 7.50 15.68 5.62
N LEU A 102 6.71 15.30 4.60
CA LEU A 102 5.58 14.39 4.74
C LEU A 102 5.78 13.20 3.80
N PRO A 103 6.67 12.25 4.14
CA PRO A 103 6.90 11.08 3.31
C PRO A 103 5.70 10.12 3.40
N CYS A 104 5.04 9.88 2.26
CA CYS A 104 4.02 8.83 2.14
C CYS A 104 4.66 7.47 1.85
N ALA A 105 5.56 7.05 2.75
CA ALA A 105 6.37 5.85 2.60
C ALA A 105 6.49 5.08 3.92
N LYS A 106 7.03 3.86 3.84
CA LYS A 106 7.49 3.14 5.02
C LYS A 106 8.72 3.86 5.56
N MET A 107 8.78 4.04 6.87
CA MET A 107 9.79 4.87 7.52
C MET A 107 11.07 4.08 7.79
N ASN A 108 12.21 4.74 7.70
CA ASN A 108 13.50 4.17 8.06
C ASN A 108 13.67 4.15 9.59
N ALA A 109 13.45 2.97 10.17
CA ALA A 109 13.59 2.71 11.61
C ALA A 109 15.01 2.25 12.02
N ALA A 110 16.02 2.38 11.15
CA ALA A 110 17.39 2.12 11.54
C ALA A 110 17.90 3.22 12.48
N ARG A 111 18.56 2.82 13.57
CA ARG A 111 19.25 3.74 14.50
C ARG A 111 20.63 4.15 14.00
N ASP A 112 21.25 3.31 13.16
CA ASP A 112 22.44 3.69 12.42
C ASP A 112 22.01 4.38 11.14
N ASN A 113 22.44 5.62 10.95
CA ASN A 113 22.07 6.44 9.82
C ASN A 113 23.34 6.99 9.15
N PRO A 114 23.74 6.45 7.99
CA PRO A 114 24.97 6.85 7.32
C PRO A 114 25.04 8.34 6.98
N GLY A 115 23.90 8.95 6.60
CA GLY A 115 23.85 10.38 6.28
C GLY A 115 24.01 11.26 7.51
N ALA A 116 23.43 10.86 8.66
CA ALA A 116 23.68 11.51 9.93
C ALA A 116 25.14 11.36 10.38
N ASN A 117 25.72 10.17 10.23
CA ASN A 117 27.12 9.91 10.55
C ASN A 117 28.05 10.79 9.71
N GLU A 118 27.77 10.95 8.42
CA GLU A 118 28.57 11.81 7.55
C GLU A 118 28.44 13.29 7.92
N PHE A 119 27.22 13.75 8.21
CA PHE A 119 26.98 15.11 8.68
C PHE A 119 27.76 15.43 9.96
N CYS A 120 27.80 14.50 10.93
CA CYS A 120 28.51 14.73 12.18
C CYS A 120 30.03 14.76 12.04
N LYS A 121 30.63 14.15 11.01
CA LYS A 121 32.09 14.27 10.79
C LYS A 121 32.52 15.70 10.52
N THR A 122 31.70 16.46 9.81
CA THR A 122 31.97 17.86 9.47
C THR A 122 31.40 18.83 10.49
N ASN A 123 30.39 18.41 11.28
CA ASN A 123 29.73 19.21 12.31
C ASN A 123 29.74 18.47 13.66
N PRO A 124 30.89 18.40 14.37
CA PRO A 124 31.13 17.41 15.41
C PRO A 124 30.25 17.51 16.67
N ASN A 125 29.65 18.67 16.94
CA ASN A 125 28.85 18.92 18.15
C ASN A 125 27.55 19.68 17.86
N ASP A 126 27.04 19.62 16.63
CA ASP A 126 25.74 20.23 16.29
C ASP A 126 24.60 19.57 17.06
N ASP A 127 23.70 20.38 17.60
CA ASP A 127 22.57 19.92 18.43
C ASP A 127 21.48 19.20 17.62
N VAL A 128 21.44 19.40 16.30
CA VAL A 128 20.44 18.81 15.40
C VAL A 128 21.10 18.38 14.09
N VAL A 129 20.87 17.13 13.70
CA VAL A 129 21.15 16.66 12.34
C VAL A 129 19.90 16.89 11.47
N PRO A 130 19.99 17.62 10.36
CA PRO A 130 18.84 17.99 9.54
C PRO A 130 18.29 16.82 8.70
N ALA A 131 17.01 16.90 8.33
CA ALA A 131 16.32 15.87 7.55
C ALA A 131 16.94 15.60 6.16
N PHE A 132 17.59 16.59 5.55
CA PHE A 132 18.30 16.37 4.28
C PHE A 132 19.48 15.39 4.44
N ALA A 133 20.07 15.32 5.65
CA ALA A 133 21.16 14.41 5.96
C ALA A 133 20.64 13.07 6.45
N THR A 134 19.62 13.05 7.32
CA THR A 134 19.07 11.79 7.85
C THR A 134 18.18 11.06 6.85
N GLY A 135 17.66 11.76 5.84
CA GLY A 135 16.48 11.35 5.09
C GLY A 135 15.20 11.83 5.78
N HIS A 136 14.20 12.25 4.99
CA HIS A 136 12.90 12.70 5.49
C HIS A 136 12.05 11.57 6.10
N ASP A 137 12.40 10.32 5.82
CA ASP A 137 11.77 9.10 6.31
C ASP A 137 12.41 8.57 7.61
N ALA A 138 13.42 9.24 8.16
CA ALA A 138 14.08 8.82 9.40
C ALA A 138 13.12 8.87 10.60
N VAL A 139 13.00 7.74 11.30
CA VAL A 139 12.13 7.62 12.49
C VAL A 139 12.73 8.33 13.71
N TYR A 140 14.04 8.44 13.77
CA TYR A 140 14.76 9.01 14.90
C TYR A 140 15.29 10.40 14.58
N SER A 141 15.35 11.24 15.62
CA SER A 141 16.11 12.48 15.61
C SER A 141 17.54 12.21 16.08
N TYR A 142 18.48 12.98 15.55
CA TYR A 142 19.90 12.83 15.86
C TYR A 142 20.52 14.17 16.24
N LYS A 143 21.55 14.12 17.09
CA LYS A 143 22.52 15.20 17.29
C LYS A 143 23.93 14.68 17.05
N CYS A 144 24.89 15.57 16.95
CA CYS A 144 26.29 15.22 16.87
C CYS A 144 26.95 15.32 18.24
N ALA A 145 27.76 14.32 18.58
CA ALA A 145 28.59 14.33 19.78
C ALA A 145 29.98 13.78 19.43
N SER A 146 30.99 14.65 19.49
CA SER A 146 32.37 14.29 19.15
C SER A 146 32.50 13.60 17.78
N GLY A 147 31.82 14.14 16.77
CA GLY A 147 31.89 13.64 15.40
C GLY A 147 30.98 12.44 15.08
N LYS A 148 30.13 12.02 16.02
CA LYS A 148 29.24 10.86 15.86
C LYS A 148 27.78 11.24 15.99
N ALA A 149 26.91 10.64 15.18
CA ALA A 149 25.47 10.78 15.33
C ALA A 149 24.98 10.02 16.56
N VAL A 150 24.18 10.67 17.38
CA VAL A 150 23.56 10.12 18.59
C VAL A 150 22.07 10.35 18.52
N VAL A 151 21.29 9.29 18.68
CA VAL A 151 19.82 9.39 18.72
C VAL A 151 19.38 10.21 19.92
N THR A 152 18.56 11.23 19.69
CA THR A 152 18.01 12.11 20.73
C THR A 152 16.53 11.89 20.99
N GLY A 153 15.83 11.21 20.08
CA GLY A 153 14.41 10.93 20.23
C GLY A 153 13.81 10.28 19.00
N ASN A 154 12.48 10.19 18.97
CA ASN A 154 11.71 9.66 17.86
C ASN A 154 10.92 10.79 17.21
N SER A 155 11.13 11.01 15.92
CA SER A 155 10.37 11.96 15.10
C SER A 155 8.98 11.42 14.77
N TRP A 156 8.83 10.09 14.69
CA TRP A 156 7.59 9.46 14.21
C TRP A 156 7.14 8.29 15.08
N ALA A 157 5.85 8.24 15.37
CA ALA A 157 5.19 7.04 15.86
C ALA A 157 4.75 6.16 14.69
N LEU A 158 5.21 4.91 14.65
CA LEU A 158 4.87 3.98 13.57
C LEU A 158 3.63 3.14 13.86
N ASP A 159 2.92 2.77 12.81
CA ASP A 159 1.95 1.70 12.84
C ASP A 159 2.61 0.31 12.74
N LYS A 160 1.80 -0.75 12.86
CA LYS A 160 2.30 -2.14 12.81
C LYS A 160 2.93 -2.52 11.47
N ARG A 161 2.81 -1.67 10.44
CA ARG A 161 3.37 -1.85 9.10
C ARG A 161 4.57 -0.95 8.84
N GLY A 162 5.00 -0.13 9.80
CA GLY A 162 6.18 0.73 9.69
C GLY A 162 5.92 2.07 9.02
N PHE A 163 4.67 2.51 8.91
CA PHE A 163 4.30 3.83 8.38
C PHE A 163 4.03 4.82 9.52
N ALA A 164 4.38 6.10 9.33
CA ALA A 164 4.15 7.14 10.35
C ALA A 164 2.65 7.40 10.57
N LYS A 165 2.09 7.00 11.71
CA LYS A 165 0.65 7.03 12.01
C LYS A 165 -0.01 8.38 11.71
N GLU A 166 0.66 9.45 12.09
CA GLU A 166 0.15 10.82 12.01
C GLU A 166 0.04 11.34 10.57
N LEU A 167 0.74 10.72 9.61
CA LEU A 167 0.67 11.08 8.20
C LEU A 167 -0.46 10.38 7.43
N TRP A 168 -1.09 9.36 8.02
CA TRP A 168 -2.10 8.55 7.35
C TRP A 168 -3.47 8.72 8.01
N THR A 169 -4.42 9.28 7.25
CA THR A 169 -5.80 9.52 7.72
C THR A 169 -6.82 8.72 6.93
N GLU A 170 -7.82 8.19 7.63
CA GLU A 170 -8.93 7.47 7.00
C GLU A 170 -9.68 8.34 5.98
N VAL A 171 -9.89 7.75 4.80
CA VAL A 171 -10.71 8.30 3.73
C VAL A 171 -12.11 7.72 3.92
N PRO A 172 -13.11 8.51 4.32
CA PRO A 172 -14.47 8.00 4.46
C PRO A 172 -15.07 7.71 3.07
N PRO A 173 -15.93 6.69 2.93
CA PRO A 173 -16.76 6.52 1.75
C PRO A 173 -17.64 7.76 1.51
N HIS A 174 -17.96 8.01 0.25
CA HIS A 174 -18.84 9.10 -0.20
C HIS A 174 -20.13 8.56 -0.77
#